data_AF-A0A7W3ZMB9-F1
#
_entry.id   AF-A0A7W3ZMB9-F1
#
_cell.length_a   1.000
_cell.length_b   1.000
_cell.length_c   1.000
_cell.angle_alpha   90.00
_cell.angle_beta   90.00
_cell.angle_gamma   90.00
#
_symmetry.space_group_name_H-M   'P 1'
#
loop_
_entity.id
_entity.type
_entity.pdbx_description
1 polymer ?
#
loop_
_entity_poly.entity_id
_entity_poly.type
_entity_poly.pdbx_seq_one_letter_code
_entity_poly.pdbx_strand_id
1 'polypeptide(L)'
;MTAVDDKRHGSDDERVAIRALVPGVADEDLPFGGRRRVGDRLMRELGGGARAAAPARRWFRRPAGLVVGAAACAVALGVAASLLVSGGGGRVAPVTPPEPAAVRLLDRVAVAAQRAPEPVVRDGQFLYTRTEGFAAVLSEVSEDGRMESSRSDQSRERWESVDGSARTLERYPGGGQDTFDAGKGTLVDPTYRFLESLPTDPEHLLQMFYEDAELNHGAGTDSTLGADQGAFVAIGDLLNGVECPPRVSAALYRAAARIPGVVLVPEATDALGRKGVAVAREHDGERTEWIFDRESLRLLGYRTVVLKDGDWGKAGEAAESKAIIARGVSDRAGEVPRKRS
;
A
#
# COMPACT_ATOMS: atom_id res chain seq x y z
N MET A 1 16.77 -12.07 -54.57
CA MET A 1 15.78 -12.85 -53.80
C MET A 1 16.18 -12.72 -52.33
N THR A 2 15.34 -12.06 -51.52
CA THR A 2 15.26 -11.98 -50.03
C THR A 2 16.51 -11.55 -49.24
N ALA A 3 16.61 -10.43 -48.51
CA ALA A 3 15.77 -9.72 -47.51
C ALA A 3 15.66 -10.41 -46.13
N VAL A 4 15.69 -9.57 -45.06
CA VAL A 4 15.55 -9.84 -43.60
C VAL A 4 16.92 -10.17 -42.93
N ASP A 5 17.43 -9.49 -41.90
CA ASP A 5 16.84 -8.85 -40.72
C ASP A 5 17.79 -7.73 -40.20
N ASP A 6 17.29 -6.51 -40.06
CA ASP A 6 17.91 -5.39 -39.34
C ASP A 6 16.89 -4.95 -38.29
N LYS A 7 17.18 -5.23 -37.01
CA LYS A 7 16.56 -4.67 -35.79
C LYS A 7 16.94 -5.51 -34.56
N ARG A 8 18.13 -5.27 -33.98
CA ARG A 8 18.41 -5.72 -32.60
C ARG A 8 19.62 -5.06 -31.92
N HIS A 9 19.87 -3.78 -32.18
CA HIS A 9 20.95 -3.02 -31.52
C HIS A 9 20.50 -1.69 -30.91
N GLY A 10 19.20 -1.52 -30.63
CA GLY A 10 18.64 -0.27 -30.11
C GLY A 10 18.29 -0.23 -28.62
N SER A 11 18.36 -1.33 -27.86
CA SER A 11 17.84 -1.36 -26.47
C SER A 11 18.90 -1.31 -25.37
N ASP A 12 20.17 -1.55 -25.69
CA ASP A 12 21.23 -1.63 -24.67
C ASP A 12 21.91 -0.28 -24.43
N ASP A 13 21.99 0.59 -25.45
CA ASP A 13 22.53 1.95 -25.30
C ASP A 13 21.58 2.88 -24.52
N GLU A 14 20.27 2.65 -24.57
CA GLU A 14 19.27 3.44 -23.82
C GLU A 14 19.27 3.04 -22.31
N ARG A 15 19.56 1.76 -22.01
CA ARG A 15 19.76 1.24 -20.65
C ARG A 15 21.04 1.75 -19.99
N VAL A 16 22.07 2.04 -20.77
CA VAL A 16 23.33 2.66 -20.29
C VAL A 16 23.14 4.16 -20.04
N ALA A 17 22.27 4.84 -20.80
CA ALA A 17 21.99 6.27 -20.61
C ALA A 17 21.25 6.58 -19.28
N ILE A 18 20.35 5.69 -18.81
CA ILE A 18 19.68 5.85 -17.50
C ILE A 18 20.66 5.60 -16.34
N ARG A 19 21.64 4.72 -16.52
CA ARG A 19 22.67 4.43 -15.51
C ARG A 19 23.67 5.57 -15.29
N ALA A 20 23.71 6.55 -16.20
CA ALA A 20 24.61 7.71 -16.12
C ALA A 20 24.04 8.89 -15.31
N LEU A 21 22.78 8.84 -14.85
CA LEU A 21 22.13 9.95 -14.15
C LEU A 21 22.16 9.87 -12.61
N VAL A 22 22.67 8.77 -12.02
CA VAL A 22 22.97 8.71 -10.57
C VAL A 22 24.20 7.83 -10.32
N PRO A 23 25.42 8.39 -10.22
CA PRO A 23 26.56 7.65 -9.74
C PRO A 23 26.55 7.62 -8.20
N GLY A 24 26.58 6.42 -7.61
CA GLY A 24 27.25 6.18 -6.33
C GLY A 24 26.45 6.32 -5.03
N VAL A 25 25.21 5.83 -4.96
CA VAL A 25 24.56 5.57 -3.67
C VAL A 25 24.72 4.07 -3.37
N ALA A 26 25.52 3.74 -2.36
CA ALA A 26 25.57 2.37 -1.84
C ALA A 26 24.25 2.07 -1.11
N ASP A 27 23.83 0.81 -1.01
CA ASP A 27 22.59 0.41 -0.28
C ASP A 27 22.55 0.94 1.17
N GLU A 28 23.72 1.24 1.74
CA GLU A 28 23.94 1.77 3.08
C GLU A 28 23.55 3.26 3.20
N ASP A 29 23.48 3.98 2.07
CA ASP A 29 23.18 5.42 1.98
C ASP A 29 21.70 5.70 1.62
N LEU A 30 20.86 4.65 1.51
CA LEU A 30 19.41 4.80 1.34
C LEU A 30 18.76 5.06 2.71
N PRO A 31 18.01 6.17 2.90
CA PRO A 31 17.48 6.62 4.19
C PRO A 31 16.46 5.66 4.86
N PHE A 32 16.17 4.52 4.24
CA PHE A 32 15.21 3.52 4.72
C PHE A 32 15.76 2.09 4.82
N GLY A 33 17.08 1.89 4.72
CA GLY A 33 17.74 0.59 4.95
C GLY A 33 17.47 -0.05 6.33
N GLY A 34 16.82 0.66 7.25
CA GLY A 34 16.45 0.20 8.59
C GLY A 34 14.97 -0.16 8.81
N ARG A 35 14.06 0.05 7.86
CA ARG A 35 12.65 -0.35 8.00
C ARG A 35 12.31 -1.41 6.97
N ARG A 36 12.56 -2.67 7.32
CA ARG A 36 11.77 -3.78 6.78
C ARG A 36 10.32 -3.39 7.02
N ARG A 37 9.57 -3.07 5.95
CA ARG A 37 8.11 -2.96 6.10
C ARG A 37 7.68 -4.27 6.73
N VAL A 38 6.73 -4.23 7.66
CA VAL A 38 6.20 -5.45 8.29
C VAL A 38 5.84 -6.48 7.21
N GLY A 39 5.34 -6.03 6.05
CA GLY A 39 5.16 -6.78 4.81
C GLY A 39 6.41 -7.51 4.26
N ASP A 40 7.59 -6.89 4.23
CA ASP A 40 8.80 -7.48 3.63
C ASP A 40 9.44 -8.57 4.51
N ARG A 41 9.13 -8.60 5.81
CA ARG A 41 9.46 -9.73 6.70
C ARG A 41 8.38 -10.82 6.67
N LEU A 42 7.10 -10.42 6.56
CA LEU A 42 5.94 -11.30 6.31
C LEU A 42 6.15 -12.19 5.07
N MET A 43 6.65 -11.60 3.98
CA MET A 43 6.88 -12.28 2.70
C MET A 43 7.94 -13.39 2.77
N ARG A 44 8.86 -13.33 3.75
CA ARG A 44 9.96 -14.29 3.91
C ARG A 44 9.59 -15.52 4.73
N GLU A 45 8.68 -15.36 5.69
CA GLU A 45 8.29 -16.46 6.60
C GLU A 45 7.20 -17.35 6.00
N LEU A 46 6.39 -16.84 5.05
CA LEU A 46 5.36 -17.62 4.35
C LEU A 46 5.90 -18.53 3.22
N GLY A 47 7.09 -18.24 2.68
CA GLY A 47 7.73 -19.06 1.63
C GLY A 47 8.55 -20.25 2.12
N GLY A 48 8.82 -20.35 3.43
CA GLY A 48 9.78 -21.27 4.03
C GLY A 48 9.19 -22.54 4.63
N GLY A 49 8.12 -23.11 4.06
CA GLY A 49 7.31 -24.12 4.75
C GLY A 49 6.89 -25.35 3.94
N ALA A 50 7.73 -25.90 3.05
CA ALA A 50 7.38 -27.15 2.36
C ALA A 50 8.56 -28.09 2.14
N ARG A 51 9.06 -28.68 3.23
CA ARG A 51 9.64 -30.04 3.21
C ARG A 51 9.51 -30.69 4.59
N ALA A 52 8.28 -31.07 4.93
CA ALA A 52 8.03 -31.97 6.06
C ALA A 52 7.83 -33.39 5.53
N ALA A 53 8.73 -34.28 5.93
CA ALA A 53 8.64 -35.72 5.77
C ALA A 53 7.34 -36.25 6.42
N ALA A 54 6.73 -37.24 5.76
CA ALA A 54 5.52 -37.90 6.23
C ALA A 54 5.76 -38.69 7.54
N PRO A 55 4.76 -38.75 8.43
CA PRO A 55 4.62 -39.92 9.29
C PRO A 55 3.24 -40.59 9.19
N ALA A 56 3.25 -41.87 9.54
CA ALA A 56 2.25 -42.88 9.25
C ALA A 56 0.98 -42.84 10.12
N ARG A 57 -0.08 -43.41 9.55
CA ARG A 57 -1.39 -43.74 10.16
C ARG A 57 -1.29 -44.40 11.54
N ARG A 58 -2.24 -44.06 12.43
CA ARG A 58 -2.95 -45.03 13.29
C ARG A 58 -4.29 -44.44 13.81
N TRP A 59 -5.35 -45.25 13.68
CA TRP A 59 -6.71 -45.05 14.17
C TRP A 59 -6.77 -44.97 15.71
N PHE A 60 -7.70 -44.19 16.29
CA PHE A 60 -8.63 -44.63 17.34
C PHE A 60 -9.85 -43.69 17.45
N ARG A 61 -10.93 -44.19 18.06
CA ARG A 61 -12.35 -43.85 17.90
C ARG A 61 -12.84 -42.68 18.79
N ARG A 62 -13.91 -41.98 18.36
CA ARG A 62 -14.74 -41.01 19.15
C ARG A 62 -15.69 -41.75 20.12
N PRO A 63 -16.31 -41.07 21.13
CA PRO A 63 -17.59 -40.35 20.94
C PRO A 63 -17.68 -38.99 21.70
N ALA A 64 -18.22 -37.92 21.10
CA ALA A 64 -19.60 -37.37 21.18
C ALA A 64 -19.96 -36.62 22.49
N GLY A 65 -20.25 -35.31 22.35
CA GLY A 65 -20.85 -34.45 23.37
C GLY A 65 -21.35 -33.13 22.76
N LEU A 66 -22.67 -32.94 22.79
CA LEU A 66 -23.43 -31.76 22.33
C LEU A 66 -23.34 -30.62 23.36
N VAL A 67 -23.11 -29.38 22.91
CA VAL A 67 -23.70 -28.17 23.54
C VAL A 67 -24.09 -27.17 22.45
N VAL A 68 -25.36 -26.76 22.53
CA VAL A 68 -26.07 -25.75 21.74
C VAL A 68 -25.70 -24.34 22.23
N GLY A 69 -25.58 -23.36 21.33
CA GLY A 69 -25.53 -21.95 21.74
C GLY A 69 -25.32 -20.92 20.63
N ALA A 70 -26.42 -20.24 20.30
CA ALA A 70 -26.53 -18.88 19.76
C ALA A 70 -25.99 -18.56 18.36
N ALA A 71 -26.94 -18.37 17.44
CA ALA A 71 -26.77 -17.69 16.18
C ALA A 71 -26.55 -16.18 16.36
N ALA A 72 -25.56 -15.63 15.66
CA ALA A 72 -25.52 -14.22 15.29
C ALA A 72 -25.07 -14.15 13.83
N CYS A 73 -25.89 -13.51 12.99
CA CYS A 73 -25.67 -13.40 11.55
C CYS A 73 -24.43 -12.53 11.27
N ALA A 74 -23.33 -13.13 10.85
CA ALA A 74 -22.29 -12.43 10.12
C ALA A 74 -22.59 -12.58 8.63
N VAL A 75 -23.07 -11.51 8.00
CA VAL A 75 -23.10 -11.43 6.54
C VAL A 75 -21.65 -11.22 6.08
N ALA A 76 -20.92 -12.32 5.95
CA ALA A 76 -19.67 -12.35 5.21
C ALA A 76 -20.04 -12.46 3.73
N LEU A 77 -20.15 -11.32 3.03
CA LEU A 77 -20.08 -11.32 1.57
C LEU A 77 -18.61 -11.50 1.18
N GLY A 78 -18.12 -12.73 1.36
CA GLY A 78 -16.92 -13.19 0.67
C GLY A 78 -17.30 -13.48 -0.77
N VAL A 79 -16.87 -12.63 -1.70
CA VAL A 79 -16.93 -12.95 -3.13
C VAL A 79 -15.83 -13.96 -3.41
N ALA A 80 -16.09 -15.23 -3.10
CA ALA A 80 -15.22 -16.33 -3.50
C ALA A 80 -15.48 -16.65 -4.98
N ALA A 81 -14.77 -15.97 -5.88
CA ALA A 81 -14.71 -16.40 -7.28
C ALA A 81 -13.77 -17.62 -7.39
N SER A 82 -14.27 -18.81 -7.08
CA SER A 82 -13.51 -20.06 -7.24
C SER A 82 -13.70 -20.62 -8.66
N LEU A 83 -12.70 -20.44 -9.52
CA LEU A 83 -12.57 -21.23 -10.76
C LEU A 83 -11.45 -22.26 -10.57
N LEU A 84 -11.84 -23.49 -10.23
CA LEU A 84 -10.97 -24.66 -10.29
C LEU A 84 -10.87 -25.14 -11.74
N VAL A 85 -9.68 -25.02 -12.33
CA VAL A 85 -9.28 -25.85 -13.48
C VAL A 85 -7.92 -26.46 -13.16
N SER A 86 -7.95 -27.72 -12.74
CA SER A 86 -6.77 -28.57 -12.68
C SER A 86 -6.37 -28.96 -14.10
N GLY A 87 -5.15 -28.61 -14.49
CA GLY A 87 -4.52 -29.05 -15.74
C GLY A 87 -3.08 -28.55 -15.80
N GLY A 88 -2.12 -29.46 -15.72
CA GLY A 88 -0.69 -29.19 -15.65
C GLY A 88 -0.12 -28.53 -16.92
N GLY A 89 0.97 -27.80 -16.70
CA GLY A 89 1.62 -26.90 -17.66
C GLY A 89 1.56 -25.48 -17.10
N GLY A 90 2.70 -24.81 -16.93
CA GLY A 90 2.84 -23.53 -16.21
C GLY A 90 1.71 -22.54 -16.51
N ARG A 91 0.71 -22.50 -15.62
CA ARG A 91 -0.42 -21.57 -15.73
C ARG A 91 0.02 -20.29 -15.05
N VAL A 92 0.25 -19.26 -15.85
CA VAL A 92 0.03 -17.87 -15.42
C VAL A 92 -1.33 -17.87 -14.73
N ALA A 93 -1.38 -17.54 -13.44
CA ALA A 93 -2.65 -17.46 -12.72
C ALA A 93 -3.59 -16.54 -13.51
N PRO A 94 -4.89 -16.87 -13.65
CA PRO A 94 -5.80 -16.01 -14.38
C PRO A 94 -5.82 -14.62 -13.73
N VAL A 95 -5.45 -13.60 -14.51
CA VAL A 95 -5.52 -12.20 -14.09
C VAL A 95 -7.00 -11.84 -13.93
N THR A 96 -7.43 -11.65 -12.68
CA THR A 96 -8.81 -11.26 -12.38
C THR A 96 -8.99 -9.78 -12.73
N PRO A 97 -9.87 -9.40 -13.66
CA PRO A 97 -10.10 -7.99 -13.99
C PRO A 97 -10.64 -7.23 -12.76
N PRO A 98 -10.44 -5.89 -12.69
CA PRO A 98 -11.02 -5.09 -11.61
C PRO A 98 -12.55 -5.19 -11.59
N GLU A 99 -13.12 -5.18 -10.39
CA GLU A 99 -14.56 -5.26 -10.20
C GLU A 99 -15.24 -3.99 -10.74
N PRO A 100 -16.29 -4.09 -11.58
CA PRO A 100 -16.95 -2.92 -12.15
C PRO A 100 -17.47 -1.90 -11.12
N ALA A 101 -17.85 -2.35 -9.93
CA ALA A 101 -18.31 -1.46 -8.87
C ALA A 101 -17.17 -0.65 -8.22
N ALA A 102 -15.99 -1.27 -8.08
CA ALA A 102 -14.79 -0.61 -7.60
C ALA A 102 -14.29 0.44 -8.60
N VAL A 103 -14.29 0.09 -9.90
CA VAL A 103 -13.96 1.01 -11.00
C VAL A 103 -14.86 2.26 -10.95
N ARG A 104 -16.18 2.06 -10.86
CA ARG A 104 -17.13 3.19 -10.75
C ARG A 104 -16.91 4.06 -9.52
N LEU A 105 -16.52 3.46 -8.39
CA LEU A 105 -16.18 4.23 -7.19
C LEU A 105 -14.92 5.07 -7.43
N LEU A 106 -13.84 4.47 -7.93
CA LEU A 106 -12.59 5.17 -8.20
C LEU A 106 -12.75 6.29 -9.24
N ASP A 107 -13.58 6.09 -10.27
CA ASP A 107 -13.90 7.14 -11.23
C ASP A 107 -14.60 8.34 -10.58
N ARG A 108 -15.57 8.07 -9.68
CA ARG A 108 -16.24 9.13 -8.91
C ARG A 108 -15.28 9.85 -7.98
N VAL A 109 -14.43 9.10 -7.27
CA VAL A 109 -13.39 9.65 -6.39
C VAL A 109 -12.41 10.50 -7.21
N ALA A 110 -12.00 10.05 -8.39
CA ALA A 110 -11.14 10.81 -9.29
C ALA A 110 -11.78 12.14 -9.72
N VAL A 111 -13.08 12.14 -10.06
CA VAL A 111 -13.82 13.36 -10.40
C VAL A 111 -13.91 14.31 -9.20
N ALA A 112 -14.16 13.78 -7.99
CA ALA A 112 -14.19 14.58 -6.77
C ALA A 112 -12.81 15.18 -6.45
N ALA A 113 -11.75 14.37 -6.52
CA ALA A 113 -10.36 14.80 -6.32
C ALA A 113 -9.96 15.89 -7.31
N GLN A 114 -10.32 15.74 -8.59
CA GLN A 114 -10.04 16.74 -9.63
C GLN A 114 -10.69 18.11 -9.34
N ARG A 115 -11.82 18.13 -8.63
CA ARG A 115 -12.57 19.34 -8.27
C ARG A 115 -12.19 19.88 -6.90
N ALA A 116 -11.33 19.18 -6.15
CA ALA A 116 -10.88 19.64 -4.85
C ALA A 116 -10.07 20.93 -5.00
N PRO A 117 -10.13 21.84 -4.02
CA PRO A 117 -9.27 23.02 -4.02
C PRO A 117 -7.79 22.61 -4.03
N GLU A 118 -7.03 23.16 -4.97
CA GLU A 118 -5.60 22.95 -5.04
C GLU A 118 -4.91 23.71 -3.89
N PRO A 119 -3.99 23.07 -3.13
CA PRO A 119 -3.24 23.78 -2.11
C PRO A 119 -2.34 24.84 -2.76
N VAL A 120 -2.45 26.07 -2.29
CA VAL A 120 -1.54 27.15 -2.70
C VAL A 120 -0.24 27.00 -1.91
N VAL A 121 0.79 26.49 -2.56
CA VAL A 121 2.12 26.26 -1.97
C VAL A 121 3.19 27.11 -2.64
N ARG A 122 4.27 27.39 -1.91
CA ARG A 122 5.50 28.02 -2.38
C ARG A 122 6.69 27.17 -1.98
N ASP A 123 7.76 27.32 -2.73
CA ASP A 123 9.05 26.71 -2.41
C ASP A 123 9.52 27.18 -1.01
N GLY A 124 10.20 26.29 -0.28
CA GLY A 124 10.58 26.52 1.12
C GLY A 124 9.45 26.40 2.16
N GLN A 125 8.19 26.19 1.75
CA GLN A 125 7.10 25.82 2.67
C GLN A 125 7.06 24.30 2.91
N PHE A 126 6.16 23.88 3.80
CA PHE A 126 5.95 22.49 4.15
C PHE A 126 4.49 22.06 3.94
N LEU A 127 4.30 20.84 3.44
CA LEU A 127 3.03 20.14 3.53
C LEU A 127 2.95 19.38 4.85
N TYR A 128 1.93 19.73 5.62
CA TYR A 128 1.60 19.07 6.87
C TYR A 128 0.59 17.95 6.62
N THR A 129 0.86 16.77 7.16
CA THR A 129 -0.11 15.68 7.30
C THR A 129 -0.09 15.18 8.74
N ARG A 130 -1.27 15.04 9.35
CA ARG A 130 -1.44 14.31 10.62
C ARG A 130 -2.24 13.05 10.39
N THR A 131 -1.69 11.95 10.89
CA THR A 131 -2.32 10.63 10.86
C THR A 131 -2.36 10.03 12.24
N GLU A 132 -3.42 9.28 12.54
CA GLU A 132 -3.52 8.44 13.74
C GLU A 132 -3.80 7.02 13.33
N GLY A 133 -3.21 6.05 14.04
CA GLY A 133 -3.32 4.67 13.64
C GLY A 133 -2.41 3.73 14.41
N PHE A 134 -2.42 2.47 14.00
CA PHE A 134 -1.59 1.43 14.57
C PHE A 134 -1.16 0.44 13.50
N ALA A 135 -0.10 -0.30 13.82
CA ALA A 135 0.29 -1.52 13.12
C ALA A 135 0.49 -2.64 14.14
N ALA A 136 0.15 -3.86 13.74
CA ALA A 136 0.47 -5.07 14.47
C ALA A 136 1.99 -5.29 14.42
N VAL A 137 2.54 -5.74 15.54
CA VAL A 137 3.94 -6.12 15.69
C VAL A 137 3.95 -7.48 16.35
N LEU A 138 4.63 -8.44 15.73
CA LEU A 138 4.89 -9.72 16.35
C LEU A 138 6.10 -9.62 17.26
N SER A 139 5.94 -10.12 18.48
CA SER A 139 7.03 -10.37 19.41
C SER A 139 7.05 -11.84 19.79
N GLU A 140 8.24 -12.43 19.84
CA GLU A 140 8.44 -13.77 20.41
C GLU A 140 8.25 -13.69 21.92
N VAL A 141 7.34 -14.49 22.47
CA VAL A 141 6.94 -14.43 23.89
C VAL A 141 7.21 -15.72 24.65
N SER A 142 7.76 -16.75 24.00
CA SER A 142 8.21 -17.96 24.67
C SER A 142 9.39 -18.63 23.96
N GLU A 143 10.18 -19.38 24.73
CA GLU A 143 11.38 -20.09 24.24
C GLU A 143 11.10 -21.15 23.15
N ASP A 144 9.83 -21.51 22.94
CA ASP A 144 9.39 -22.42 21.89
C ASP A 144 9.11 -21.72 20.54
N GLY A 145 9.39 -20.41 20.44
CA GLY A 145 9.21 -19.62 19.23
C GLY A 145 7.78 -19.14 19.00
N ARG A 146 6.90 -19.20 20.01
CA ARG A 146 5.53 -18.67 19.87
C ARG A 146 5.56 -17.15 19.72
N MET A 147 4.90 -16.67 18.66
CA MET A 147 4.71 -15.25 18.41
C MET A 147 3.41 -14.76 19.05
N GLU A 148 3.43 -13.52 19.54
CA GLU A 148 2.24 -12.80 19.98
C GLU A 148 2.15 -11.47 19.25
N SER A 149 0.97 -11.18 18.70
CA SER A 149 0.67 -9.90 18.05
C SER A 149 0.26 -8.86 19.09
N SER A 150 0.95 -7.73 19.06
CA SER A 150 0.62 -6.53 19.82
C SER A 150 0.43 -5.35 18.88
N ARG A 151 -0.20 -4.27 19.35
CA ARG A 151 -0.35 -3.05 18.54
C ARG A 151 0.71 -2.03 18.90
N SER A 152 1.44 -1.58 17.90
CA SER A 152 2.32 -0.41 17.96
C SER A 152 1.56 0.81 17.45
N ASP A 153 1.62 1.91 18.21
CA ASP A 153 1.10 3.21 17.77
C ASP A 153 1.91 3.70 16.56
N GLN A 154 1.20 4.06 15.49
CA GLN A 154 1.75 4.56 14.23
C GLN A 154 1.25 5.98 13.93
N SER A 155 0.74 6.67 14.94
CA SER A 155 0.30 8.05 14.84
C SER A 155 1.52 8.96 14.66
N ARG A 156 1.36 10.00 13.83
CA ARG A 156 2.42 10.98 13.58
C ARG A 156 1.88 12.27 12.99
N GLU A 157 2.65 13.33 13.18
CA GLU A 157 2.59 14.55 12.39
C GLU A 157 3.82 14.60 11.48
N ARG A 158 3.64 14.90 10.19
CA ARG A 158 4.73 15.04 9.22
C ARG A 158 4.67 16.41 8.57
N TRP A 159 5.82 17.04 8.38
CA TRP A 159 6.03 18.25 7.61
C TRP A 159 7.01 17.94 6.48
N GLU A 160 6.48 17.73 5.28
CA GLU A 160 7.24 17.43 4.08
C GLU A 160 7.64 18.72 3.38
N SER A 161 8.92 18.88 2.99
CA SER A 161 9.34 20.06 2.22
C SER A 161 8.65 20.07 0.85
N VAL A 162 8.09 21.21 0.46
CA VAL A 162 7.35 21.34 -0.81
C VAL A 162 8.25 21.05 -2.01
N ASP A 163 9.47 21.58 -2.01
CA ASP A 163 10.45 21.51 -3.10
C ASP A 163 11.68 20.66 -2.74
N GLY A 164 11.75 20.18 -1.49
CA GLY A 164 12.86 19.39 -0.99
C GLY A 164 14.11 20.19 -0.59
N SER A 165 14.00 21.52 -0.56
CA SER A 165 15.07 22.42 -0.13
C SER A 165 15.36 22.35 1.37
N ALA A 166 14.42 21.79 2.15
CA ALA A 166 14.53 21.64 3.59
C ALA A 166 14.30 20.19 4.02
N ARG A 167 14.78 19.85 5.23
CA ARG A 167 14.56 18.53 5.82
C ARG A 167 13.10 18.34 6.20
N THR A 168 12.58 17.16 5.91
CA THR A 168 11.28 16.70 6.39
C THR A 168 11.36 16.44 7.89
N LEU A 169 10.31 16.80 8.63
CA LEU A 169 10.18 16.55 10.06
C LEU A 169 9.02 15.59 10.30
N GLU A 170 9.25 14.53 11.08
CA GLU A 170 8.19 13.72 11.67
C GLU A 170 8.18 13.88 13.20
N ARG A 171 6.99 13.94 13.79
CA ARG A 171 6.76 13.97 15.23
C ARG A 171 5.81 12.86 15.63
N TYR A 172 6.15 12.15 16.69
CA TYR A 172 5.40 11.01 17.19
C TYR A 172 4.77 11.30 18.56
N PRO A 173 3.72 10.55 18.95
CA PRO A 173 3.23 10.51 20.32
C PRO A 173 4.37 10.25 21.32
N GLY A 174 4.31 10.90 22.48
CA GLY A 174 5.37 10.82 23.49
C GLY A 174 6.56 11.78 23.26
N GLY A 175 6.53 12.59 22.18
CA GLY A 175 7.47 13.71 21.99
C GLY A 175 8.71 13.40 21.16
N GLY A 176 8.86 12.17 20.66
CA GLY A 176 9.93 11.81 19.72
C GLY A 176 9.81 12.57 18.40
N GLN A 177 10.95 12.90 17.79
CA GLN A 177 11.01 13.58 16.50
C GLN A 177 12.18 13.05 15.66
N ASP A 178 11.92 12.88 14.37
CA ASP A 178 12.94 12.50 13.38
C ASP A 178 13.00 13.55 12.27
N THR A 179 14.18 13.69 11.65
CA THR A 179 14.33 14.54 10.46
C THR A 179 15.06 13.80 9.34
N PHE A 180 14.58 13.98 8.12
CA PHE A 180 15.06 13.28 6.94
C PHE A 180 15.37 14.28 5.84
N ASP A 181 16.39 14.00 5.03
CA ASP A 181 16.67 14.80 3.85
C ASP A 181 15.61 14.49 2.78
N ALA A 182 14.81 15.48 2.40
CA ALA A 182 13.71 15.31 1.43
C ALA A 182 14.24 15.09 0.00
N GLY A 183 15.47 15.55 -0.29
CA GLY A 183 16.06 15.46 -1.62
C GLY A 183 15.19 16.17 -2.67
N LYS A 184 15.06 15.60 -3.87
CA LYS A 184 14.09 16.09 -4.87
C LYS A 184 12.71 15.43 -4.76
N GLY A 185 12.54 14.49 -3.83
CA GLY A 185 11.38 13.59 -3.76
C GLY A 185 11.51 12.36 -4.66
N THR A 186 10.84 11.28 -4.26
CA THR A 186 10.76 9.99 -4.97
C THR A 186 9.33 9.43 -4.90
N LEU A 187 9.08 8.28 -5.54
CA LEU A 187 7.80 7.57 -5.39
C LEU A 187 7.55 7.06 -3.95
N VAL A 188 8.61 6.87 -3.17
CA VAL A 188 8.51 6.39 -1.78
C VAL A 188 8.36 7.56 -0.80
N ASP A 189 9.10 8.65 -1.04
CA ASP A 189 9.07 9.88 -0.24
C ASP A 189 8.88 11.09 -1.17
N PRO A 190 7.63 11.35 -1.59
CA PRO A 190 7.35 12.41 -2.55
C PRO A 190 7.40 13.80 -1.89
N THR A 191 8.06 14.75 -2.56
CA THR A 191 7.81 16.18 -2.35
C THR A 191 6.59 16.61 -3.17
N TYR A 192 6.02 17.79 -2.88
CA TYR A 192 4.92 18.30 -3.70
C TYR A 192 5.37 18.59 -5.13
N ARG A 193 6.57 19.18 -5.31
CA ARG A 193 7.14 19.43 -6.64
C ARG A 193 7.42 18.14 -7.42
N PHE A 194 7.83 17.07 -6.74
CA PHE A 194 7.92 15.75 -7.36
C PHE A 194 6.55 15.28 -7.86
N LEU A 195 5.50 15.39 -7.02
CA LEU A 195 4.15 14.97 -7.41
C LEU A 195 3.62 15.78 -8.60
N GLU A 196 3.86 17.08 -8.65
CA GLU A 196 3.48 17.93 -9.80
C GLU A 196 4.16 17.51 -11.11
N SER A 197 5.34 16.89 -11.03
CA SER A 197 6.07 16.40 -12.20
C SER A 197 5.55 15.08 -12.75
N LEU A 198 4.70 14.37 -11.99
CA LEU A 198 4.17 13.08 -12.40
C LEU A 198 3.26 13.21 -13.63
N PRO A 199 3.28 12.21 -14.54
CA PRO A 199 2.32 12.16 -15.63
C PRO A 199 0.89 12.06 -15.08
N THR A 200 -0.05 12.70 -15.77
CA THR A 200 -1.49 12.67 -15.41
C THR A 200 -2.33 11.81 -16.34
N ASP A 201 -1.68 11.15 -17.31
CA ASP A 201 -2.27 10.06 -18.09
C ASP A 201 -2.31 8.79 -17.22
N PRO A 202 -3.49 8.21 -16.92
CA PRO A 202 -3.61 7.08 -16.01
C PRO A 202 -2.84 5.84 -16.44
N GLU A 203 -2.73 5.58 -17.75
CA GLU A 203 -2.02 4.43 -18.30
C GLU A 203 -0.50 4.58 -18.17
N HIS A 204 0.06 5.73 -18.55
CA HIS A 204 1.48 6.01 -18.33
C HIS A 204 1.84 6.01 -16.84
N LEU A 205 0.97 6.60 -16.02
CA LEU A 205 1.18 6.64 -14.57
C LEU A 205 1.17 5.22 -13.98
N LEU A 206 0.22 4.37 -14.39
CA LEU A 206 0.17 2.98 -13.95
C LEU A 206 1.39 2.18 -14.40
N GLN A 207 1.84 2.37 -15.65
CA GLN A 207 3.03 1.71 -16.19
C GLN A 207 4.28 2.04 -15.35
N MET A 208 4.44 3.31 -14.95
CA MET A 208 5.52 3.72 -14.07
C MET A 208 5.50 3.00 -12.71
N PHE A 209 4.32 2.76 -12.12
CA PHE A 209 4.21 1.98 -10.87
C PHE A 209 4.50 0.50 -11.05
N TYR A 210 4.16 -0.07 -12.21
CA TYR A 210 4.54 -1.46 -12.50
C TYR A 210 6.04 -1.61 -12.70
N GLU A 211 6.70 -0.64 -13.33
CA GLU A 211 8.15 -0.61 -13.47
C GLU A 211 8.84 -0.49 -12.11
N ASP A 212 8.35 0.38 -11.23
CA ASP A 212 8.81 0.49 -9.85
C ASP A 212 8.61 -0.83 -9.07
N ALA A 213 7.43 -1.44 -9.19
CA ALA A 213 7.14 -2.71 -8.54
C ALA A 213 8.05 -3.85 -9.05
N GLU A 214 8.38 -3.89 -10.35
CA GLU A 214 9.31 -4.90 -10.88
C GLU A 214 10.73 -4.67 -10.37
N LEU A 215 11.18 -3.42 -10.27
CA LEU A 215 12.51 -3.09 -9.76
C LEU A 215 12.66 -3.43 -8.26
N ASN A 216 11.63 -3.11 -7.47
CA ASN A 216 11.70 -3.22 -6.00
C ASN A 216 11.12 -4.52 -5.44
N HIS A 217 10.26 -5.21 -6.20
CA HIS A 217 9.54 -6.41 -5.76
C HIS A 217 9.49 -7.53 -6.81
N GLY A 218 10.17 -7.37 -7.95
CA GLY A 218 10.21 -8.36 -9.03
C GLY A 218 11.20 -9.51 -8.79
N ALA A 219 11.48 -10.24 -9.86
CA ALA A 219 12.33 -11.42 -9.82
C ALA A 219 13.76 -11.09 -9.37
N GLY A 220 14.23 -11.79 -8.33
CA GLY A 220 15.56 -11.55 -7.74
C GLY A 220 15.55 -10.66 -6.50
N THR A 221 14.38 -10.17 -6.08
CA THR A 221 14.18 -9.55 -4.77
C THR A 221 13.72 -10.59 -3.73
N ASP A 222 13.88 -10.26 -2.44
CA ASP A 222 13.31 -11.05 -1.34
C ASP A 222 11.79 -10.81 -1.15
N SER A 223 11.18 -9.98 -2.00
CA SER A 223 9.76 -9.64 -1.89
C SER A 223 8.89 -10.70 -2.54
N THR A 224 7.76 -11.01 -1.92
CA THR A 224 6.69 -11.82 -2.52
C THR A 224 5.49 -10.95 -2.92
N LEU A 225 5.66 -9.62 -2.92
CA LEU A 225 4.63 -8.68 -3.37
C LEU A 225 4.52 -8.77 -4.89
N GLY A 226 3.38 -9.26 -5.39
CA GLY A 226 3.14 -9.31 -6.83
C GLY A 226 3.02 -7.90 -7.43
N ALA A 227 3.35 -7.73 -8.71
CA ALA A 227 3.40 -6.43 -9.38
C ALA A 227 2.11 -5.59 -9.21
N ASP A 228 0.93 -6.20 -9.34
CA ASP A 228 -0.35 -5.54 -9.11
C ASP A 228 -0.55 -5.07 -7.65
N GLN A 229 -0.08 -5.87 -6.67
CA GLN A 229 -0.14 -5.47 -5.26
C GLN A 229 0.83 -4.33 -4.99
N GLY A 230 2.05 -4.41 -5.54
CA GLY A 230 3.05 -3.37 -5.44
C GLY A 230 2.54 -2.05 -6.01
N ALA A 231 1.98 -2.06 -7.22
CA ALA A 231 1.38 -0.88 -7.84
C ALA A 231 0.22 -0.31 -7.02
N PHE A 232 -0.66 -1.17 -6.49
CA PHE A 232 -1.74 -0.73 -5.61
C PHE A 232 -1.17 -0.05 -4.37
N VAL A 233 -0.31 -0.72 -3.59
CA VAL A 233 0.28 -0.16 -2.37
C VAL A 233 1.02 1.15 -2.64
N ALA A 234 1.85 1.24 -3.68
CA ALA A 234 2.60 2.44 -4.01
C ALA A 234 1.67 3.65 -4.31
N ILE A 235 0.61 3.44 -5.10
CA ILE A 235 -0.40 4.49 -5.36
C ILE A 235 -1.08 4.91 -4.04
N GLY A 236 -1.44 3.95 -3.20
CA GLY A 236 -2.05 4.20 -1.89
C GLY A 236 -1.13 5.01 -0.98
N ASP A 237 0.15 4.70 -0.92
CA ASP A 237 1.15 5.38 -0.10
C ASP A 237 1.28 6.86 -0.50
N LEU A 238 1.36 7.17 -1.79
CA LEU A 238 1.38 8.55 -2.28
C LEU A 238 0.12 9.31 -1.86
N LEU A 239 -1.06 8.72 -2.05
CA LEU A 239 -2.34 9.33 -1.72
C LEU A 239 -2.52 9.55 -0.22
N ASN A 240 -1.88 8.73 0.62
CA ASN A 240 -1.96 8.82 2.09
C ASN A 240 -0.90 9.74 2.69
N GLY A 241 0.29 9.83 2.09
CA GLY A 241 1.43 10.58 2.63
C GLY A 241 1.22 12.09 2.69
N VAL A 242 1.13 12.72 1.52
CA VAL A 242 0.99 14.18 1.39
C VAL A 242 -0.24 14.53 0.56
N GLU A 243 -0.68 15.79 0.60
CA GLU A 243 -1.75 16.26 -0.27
C GLU A 243 -1.24 16.35 -1.71
N CYS A 244 -1.60 15.40 -2.56
CA CYS A 244 -1.23 15.44 -3.98
C CYS A 244 -1.98 16.56 -4.71
N PRO A 245 -1.39 17.16 -5.77
CA PRO A 245 -2.12 18.04 -6.67
C PRO A 245 -3.43 17.39 -7.16
N PRO A 246 -4.55 18.13 -7.29
CA PRO A 246 -5.85 17.56 -7.65
C PRO A 246 -5.84 16.71 -8.93
N ARG A 247 -5.09 17.14 -9.95
CA ARG A 247 -4.94 16.41 -11.22
C ARG A 247 -4.21 15.09 -11.04
N VAL A 248 -3.14 15.09 -10.24
CA VAL A 248 -2.34 13.90 -9.94
C VAL A 248 -3.15 12.92 -9.10
N SER A 249 -3.85 13.39 -8.06
CA SER A 249 -4.80 12.56 -7.29
C SER A 249 -5.82 11.87 -8.20
N ALA A 250 -6.44 12.61 -9.12
CA ALA A 250 -7.41 12.06 -10.05
C ALA A 250 -6.80 11.01 -10.99
N ALA A 251 -5.58 11.24 -11.49
CA ALA A 251 -4.86 10.29 -12.31
C ALA A 251 -4.50 9.01 -11.54
N LEU A 252 -4.03 9.13 -10.29
CA LEU A 252 -3.71 8.02 -9.39
C LEU A 252 -4.94 7.12 -9.14
N TYR A 253 -6.11 7.70 -8.86
CA TYR A 253 -7.34 6.91 -8.69
C TYR A 253 -7.78 6.20 -9.98
N ARG A 254 -7.64 6.86 -11.14
CA ARG A 254 -7.94 6.23 -12.44
C ARG A 254 -6.94 5.15 -12.82
N ALA A 255 -5.68 5.31 -12.44
CA ALA A 255 -4.64 4.29 -12.60
C ALA A 255 -4.99 3.06 -11.74
N ALA A 256 -5.32 3.28 -10.47
CA ALA A 256 -5.74 2.21 -9.55
C ALA A 256 -6.99 1.45 -10.05
N ALA A 257 -7.92 2.13 -10.73
CA ALA A 257 -9.12 1.50 -11.28
C ALA A 257 -8.83 0.47 -12.38
N ARG A 258 -7.61 0.47 -12.94
CA ARG A 258 -7.17 -0.47 -13.99
C ARG A 258 -6.40 -1.65 -13.43
N ILE A 259 -6.03 -1.61 -12.15
CA ILE A 259 -5.25 -2.67 -11.52
C ILE A 259 -6.12 -3.93 -11.39
N PRO A 260 -5.67 -5.09 -11.90
CA PRO A 260 -6.33 -6.37 -11.70
C PRO A 260 -6.55 -6.71 -10.22
N GLY A 261 -7.72 -7.27 -9.91
CA GLY A 261 -8.07 -7.72 -8.57
C GLY A 261 -8.54 -6.61 -7.61
N VAL A 262 -8.70 -5.37 -8.09
CA VAL A 262 -9.31 -4.31 -7.27
C VAL A 262 -10.80 -4.55 -7.13
N VAL A 263 -11.29 -4.61 -5.88
CA VAL A 263 -12.67 -4.92 -5.49
C VAL A 263 -13.29 -3.81 -4.65
N LEU A 264 -14.62 -3.77 -4.58
CA LEU A 264 -15.37 -2.85 -3.73
C LEU A 264 -15.57 -3.46 -2.35
N VAL A 265 -15.35 -2.65 -1.31
CA VAL A 265 -15.74 -2.97 0.06
C VAL A 265 -16.82 -1.95 0.48
N PRO A 266 -18.11 -2.35 0.52
CA PRO A 266 -19.23 -1.41 0.77
C PRO A 266 -19.16 -0.70 2.12
N GLU A 267 -18.59 -1.37 3.12
CA GLU A 267 -18.47 -0.85 4.48
C GLU A 267 -17.06 -1.08 5.01
N ALA A 268 -16.38 0.01 5.31
CA ALA A 268 -15.10 -0.01 6.00
C ALA A 268 -15.10 1.03 7.13
N THR A 269 -14.25 0.80 8.12
CA THR A 269 -14.08 1.68 9.27
C THR A 269 -12.60 1.98 9.42
N ASP A 270 -12.26 3.26 9.50
CA ASP A 270 -10.87 3.70 9.68
C ASP A 270 -10.40 3.60 11.15
N ALA A 271 -9.16 3.99 11.41
CA ALA A 271 -8.57 3.93 12.75
C ALA A 271 -9.30 4.80 13.80
N LEU A 272 -10.09 5.79 13.39
CA LEU A 272 -10.86 6.65 14.29
C LEU A 272 -12.31 6.17 14.48
N GLY A 273 -12.72 5.09 13.83
CA GLY A 273 -14.10 4.63 13.87
C GLY A 273 -15.02 5.31 12.84
N ARG A 274 -14.49 6.14 11.92
CA ARG A 274 -15.29 6.77 10.87
C ARG A 274 -15.67 5.70 9.84
N LYS A 275 -16.96 5.65 9.51
CA LYS A 275 -17.49 4.72 8.50
C LYS A 275 -17.34 5.29 7.11
N GLY A 276 -16.94 4.44 6.17
CA GLY A 276 -16.72 4.79 4.77
C GLY A 276 -17.12 3.68 3.81
N VAL A 277 -16.80 3.92 2.54
CA VAL A 277 -16.78 2.92 1.47
C VAL A 277 -15.33 2.77 1.02
N ALA A 278 -14.90 1.57 0.66
CA ALA A 278 -13.51 1.34 0.29
C ALA A 278 -13.37 0.63 -1.06
N VAL A 279 -12.20 0.82 -1.69
CA VAL A 279 -11.69 -0.18 -2.64
C VAL A 279 -10.59 -0.97 -1.96
N ALA A 280 -10.37 -2.19 -2.44
CA ALA A 280 -9.38 -3.07 -1.85
C ALA A 280 -8.71 -3.95 -2.88
N ARG A 281 -7.54 -4.48 -2.52
CA ARG A 281 -6.89 -5.59 -3.24
C ARG A 281 -6.46 -6.65 -2.24
N GLU A 282 -6.72 -7.90 -2.58
CA GLU A 282 -6.31 -9.05 -1.78
C GLU A 282 -5.00 -9.62 -2.33
N HIS A 283 -4.06 -9.91 -1.43
CA HIS A 283 -2.80 -10.55 -1.76
C HIS A 283 -2.31 -11.33 -0.54
N ASP A 284 -1.89 -12.57 -0.77
CA ASP A 284 -1.27 -13.44 0.24
C ASP A 284 -2.01 -13.54 1.59
N GLY A 285 -3.34 -13.65 1.56
CA GLY A 285 -4.15 -13.79 2.78
C GLY A 285 -4.38 -12.49 3.53
N GLU A 286 -4.06 -11.35 2.94
CA GLU A 286 -4.39 -10.01 3.44
C GLU A 286 -5.24 -9.24 2.43
N ARG A 287 -5.93 -8.21 2.93
CA ARG A 287 -6.67 -7.25 2.12
C ARG A 287 -6.29 -5.83 2.50
N THR A 288 -5.66 -5.12 1.58
CA THR A 288 -5.38 -3.68 1.73
C THR A 288 -6.58 -2.89 1.24
N GLU A 289 -7.13 -2.00 2.07
CA GLU A 289 -8.33 -1.22 1.80
C GLU A 289 -8.03 0.29 1.88
N TRP A 290 -8.50 1.07 0.89
CA TRP A 290 -8.51 2.53 0.95
C TRP A 290 -9.91 3.03 1.26
N ILE A 291 -10.06 3.74 2.37
CA ILE A 291 -11.35 4.09 2.93
C ILE A 291 -11.70 5.53 2.54
N PHE A 292 -12.84 5.71 1.88
CA PHE A 292 -13.36 7.00 1.47
C PHE A 292 -14.60 7.37 2.27
N ASP A 293 -14.74 8.66 2.54
CA ASP A 293 -15.98 9.22 3.03
C ASP A 293 -17.10 9.04 2.00
N ARG A 294 -18.29 8.64 2.44
CA ARG A 294 -19.38 8.26 1.52
C ARG A 294 -19.96 9.44 0.76
N GLU A 295 -19.90 10.64 1.35
CA GLU A 295 -20.51 11.85 0.80
C GLU A 295 -19.49 12.66 0.00
N SER A 296 -18.39 13.03 0.64
CA SER A 296 -17.34 13.88 0.05
C SER A 296 -16.37 13.12 -0.85
N LEU A 297 -16.33 11.79 -0.77
CA LEU A 297 -15.39 10.92 -1.47
C LEU A 297 -13.91 11.23 -1.15
N ARG A 298 -13.64 11.95 -0.05
CA ARG A 298 -12.28 12.19 0.43
C ARG A 298 -11.72 10.91 1.04
N LEU A 299 -10.44 10.65 0.79
CA LEU A 299 -9.71 9.57 1.46
C LEU A 299 -9.63 9.86 2.96
N LEU A 300 -10.21 8.96 3.75
CA LEU A 300 -10.16 8.97 5.21
C LEU A 300 -8.91 8.28 5.75
N GLY A 301 -8.37 7.32 5.00
CA GLY A 301 -7.18 6.56 5.38
C GLY A 301 -7.14 5.20 4.70
N TYR A 302 -6.35 4.29 5.26
CA TYR A 302 -6.24 2.92 4.79
C TYR A 302 -6.16 1.92 5.95
N ARG A 303 -6.37 0.65 5.63
CA ARG A 303 -6.09 -0.45 6.55
C ARG A 303 -5.68 -1.70 5.79
N THR A 304 -4.96 -2.58 6.47
CA THR A 304 -4.67 -3.94 6.00
C THR A 304 -5.35 -4.92 6.94
N VAL A 305 -6.21 -5.77 6.40
CA VAL A 305 -7.03 -6.74 7.14
C VAL A 305 -6.50 -8.14 6.85
N VAL A 306 -6.27 -8.94 7.90
CA VAL A 306 -5.92 -10.35 7.72
C VAL A 306 -7.17 -11.15 7.34
N LEU A 307 -7.06 -12.04 6.37
CA LEU A 307 -8.18 -12.83 5.84
C LEU A 307 -8.26 -14.23 6.43
N LYS A 308 -7.24 -14.64 7.19
CA LYS A 308 -7.15 -15.93 7.86
C LYS A 308 -6.62 -15.74 9.28
N ASP A 309 -6.99 -16.66 10.16
CA ASP A 309 -6.40 -16.72 11.49
C ASP A 309 -4.92 -17.07 11.37
N GLY A 310 -4.09 -16.38 12.16
CA GLY A 310 -2.66 -16.61 12.23
C GLY A 310 -2.01 -15.74 13.30
N ASP A 311 -0.68 -15.70 13.28
CA ASP A 311 0.08 -14.96 14.31
C ASP A 311 -0.26 -13.47 14.33
N TRP A 312 -0.63 -12.89 13.18
CA TRP A 312 -0.95 -11.47 13.02
C TRP A 312 -2.34 -11.07 13.53
N GLY A 313 -3.22 -12.03 13.80
CA GLY A 313 -4.58 -11.79 14.29
C GLY A 313 -5.60 -12.78 13.73
N LYS A 314 -6.87 -12.55 14.06
CA LYS A 314 -7.99 -13.35 13.53
C LYS A 314 -8.48 -12.80 12.20
N ALA A 315 -9.03 -13.67 11.37
CA ALA A 315 -9.66 -13.26 10.11
C ALA A 315 -10.66 -12.10 10.34
N GLY A 316 -10.50 -11.02 9.58
CA GLY A 316 -11.29 -9.80 9.68
C GLY A 316 -10.73 -8.73 10.62
N GLU A 317 -9.67 -9.02 11.38
CA GLU A 317 -8.96 -8.02 12.17
C GLU A 317 -8.00 -7.19 11.30
N ALA A 318 -7.88 -5.90 11.61
CA ALA A 318 -6.90 -5.04 10.97
C ALA A 318 -5.52 -5.28 11.59
N ALA A 319 -4.57 -5.75 10.77
CA ALA A 319 -3.15 -5.78 11.10
C ALA A 319 -2.55 -4.37 11.03
N GLU A 320 -3.08 -3.49 10.17
CA GLU A 320 -2.70 -2.09 10.15
C GLU A 320 -3.94 -1.23 9.90
N SER A 321 -4.03 -0.07 10.54
CA SER A 321 -5.06 0.91 10.23
C SER A 321 -4.55 2.31 10.52
N LYS A 322 -4.69 3.21 9.55
CA LYS A 322 -4.26 4.60 9.67
C LYS A 322 -5.33 5.53 9.09
N ALA A 323 -5.68 6.55 9.85
CA ALA A 323 -6.64 7.58 9.49
C ALA A 323 -5.93 8.92 9.29
N ILE A 324 -6.28 9.62 8.23
CA ILE A 324 -5.89 11.00 7.95
C ILE A 324 -6.80 11.92 8.78
N ILE A 325 -6.17 12.72 9.63
CA ILE A 325 -6.84 13.65 10.56
C ILE A 325 -6.89 15.06 9.97
N ALA A 326 -5.75 15.51 9.47
CA ALA A 326 -5.57 16.86 8.98
C ALA A 326 -4.48 16.91 7.91
N ARG A 327 -4.66 17.85 7.00
CA ARG A 327 -3.66 18.26 6.00
C ARG A 327 -3.64 19.77 5.89
N GLY A 328 -2.52 20.33 5.46
CA GLY A 328 -2.41 21.75 5.17
C GLY A 328 -1.00 22.19 4.80
N VAL A 329 -0.80 23.51 4.69
CA VAL A 329 0.48 24.12 4.36
C VAL A 329 0.97 24.92 5.57
N SER A 330 2.25 24.80 5.92
CA SER A 330 2.91 25.62 6.94
C SER A 330 4.15 26.32 6.38
N ASP A 331 4.48 27.48 6.93
CA ASP A 331 5.70 28.22 6.55
C ASP A 331 6.97 27.62 7.18
N ARG A 332 6.82 26.80 8.24
CA ARG A 332 7.92 26.13 8.93
C ARG A 332 7.55 24.71 9.33
N ALA A 333 8.55 23.83 9.33
CA ALA A 333 8.44 22.52 9.94
C ALA A 333 8.12 22.64 11.44
N GLY A 334 7.21 21.79 11.92
CA GLY A 334 6.81 21.74 13.32
C GLY A 334 5.68 22.69 13.71
N GLU A 335 5.30 23.62 12.83
CA GLU A 335 4.13 24.50 12.99
C GLU A 335 2.88 23.84 12.38
N VAL A 336 1.85 23.63 13.18
CA VAL A 336 0.56 23.09 12.69
C VAL A 336 -0.16 24.17 11.88
N PRO A 337 -0.66 23.89 10.66
CA PRO A 337 -1.42 24.84 9.87
C PRO A 337 -2.63 25.38 10.64
N ARG A 338 -2.88 26.68 10.52
CA ARG A 338 -4.10 27.28 11.07
C ARG A 338 -5.31 26.74 10.30
N LYS A 339 -6.38 26.36 11.00
CA LYS A 339 -7.66 26.04 10.35
C LYS A 339 -8.08 27.26 9.53
N ARG A 340 -8.34 27.07 8.23
CA ARG A 340 -9.02 28.10 7.43
C ARG A 340 -10.41 28.29 8.02
N SER A 341 -10.68 29.49 8.54
CA SER A 341 -11.99 29.96 8.99
C SER A 341 -12.95 30.14 7.82
#